data_AF-A0A2A8Q104-F1
#
_entry.id   AF-A0A2A8Q104-F1
#
_cell.length_a   1.000
_cell.length_b   1.000
_cell.length_c   1.000
_cell.angle_alpha   90.00
_cell.angle_beta   90.00
_cell.angle_gamma   90.00
#
_symmetry.space_group_name_H-M   'P 1'
#
loop_
_entity.id
_entity.type
_entity.pdbx_description
1 polymer ?
#
loop_
_entity_poly.entity_id
_entity_poly.type
_entity_poly.pdbx_seq_one_letter_code
_entity_poly.pdbx_strand_id
1 'polypeptide(L)'
;MEVKDLFIETKEVLTEYKKHVEVLDKEEQELQAELVAMQEEMTAILLDQENANLSERIYLKAQAKGINSKLEIIHSMLEELNEKRSALKLAYVPVLQDVLRKDRSSANEYDVTELVIRHRYELLTEVAGVGKQFQQQYHAIAPEIYEVFEDTKVKEEFPRLEHSFNQEQYQPHFSWFGASIVSKNEMFSATRGNLPDHLKQPKEGK
;
A
#
# COMPACT_ATOMS: atom_id res chain seq x y z
N MET A 1 1.04 5.35 12.76
CA MET A 1 2.08 4.35 12.46
C MET A 1 2.71 4.77 11.15
N GLU A 2 4.00 5.04 11.15
CA GLU A 2 4.73 5.36 9.91
C GLU A 2 5.03 4.03 9.20
N VAL A 3 4.77 3.97 7.89
CA VAL A 3 5.01 2.76 7.09
C VAL A 3 6.46 2.79 6.65
N LYS A 4 7.23 1.79 7.07
CA LYS A 4 8.60 1.53 6.59
C LYS A 4 8.61 1.33 5.08
N ASP A 5 9.77 1.57 4.47
CA ASP A 5 9.96 1.29 3.05
C ASP A 5 9.73 -0.19 2.74
N LEU A 6 8.75 -0.47 1.88
CA LEU A 6 8.30 -1.83 1.56
C LEU A 6 9.11 -2.49 0.45
N PHE A 7 9.94 -1.74 -0.27
CA PHE A 7 10.57 -2.20 -1.51
C PHE A 7 12.09 -2.07 -1.49
N ILE A 8 12.71 -2.25 -0.32
CA ILE A 8 14.15 -2.05 -0.14
C ILE A 8 14.93 -2.97 -1.09
N GLU A 9 14.65 -4.27 -1.04
CA GLU A 9 15.36 -5.27 -1.85
C GLU A 9 15.06 -5.09 -3.36
N THR A 10 13.81 -4.81 -3.70
CA THR A 10 13.43 -4.53 -5.10
C THR A 10 14.15 -3.28 -5.64
N LYS A 11 14.31 -2.22 -4.85
CA LYS A 11 15.02 -1.00 -5.26
C LYS A 11 16.50 -1.24 -5.54
N GLU A 12 17.14 -2.11 -4.76
CA GLU A 12 18.54 -2.48 -4.97
C GLU A 12 18.70 -3.21 -6.31
N VAL A 13 17.88 -4.24 -6.56
CA VAL A 13 17.90 -4.99 -7.83
C VAL A 13 17.55 -4.09 -9.02
N LEU A 14 16.60 -3.18 -8.89
CA LEU A 14 16.25 -2.24 -9.95
C LEU A 14 17.39 -1.25 -10.24
N THR A 15 18.13 -0.84 -9.23
CA THR A 15 19.33 0.00 -9.41
C THR A 15 20.39 -0.74 -10.22
N GLU A 16 20.62 -2.02 -9.93
CA GLU A 16 21.56 -2.84 -10.70
C GLU A 16 21.10 -3.05 -12.14
N TYR A 17 19.83 -3.42 -12.35
CA TYR A 17 19.22 -3.56 -13.67
C TYR A 17 19.39 -2.28 -14.51
N LYS A 18 19.14 -1.10 -13.92
CA LYS A 18 19.29 0.19 -14.59
C LYS A 18 20.72 0.45 -15.05
N LYS A 19 21.73 0.08 -14.24
CA LYS A 19 23.14 0.20 -14.66
C LYS A 19 23.44 -0.62 -15.91
N HIS A 20 22.90 -1.84 -16.00
CA HIS A 20 23.08 -2.67 -17.20
C HIS A 20 22.34 -2.10 -18.40
N VAL A 21 21.14 -1.56 -18.21
CA VAL A 21 20.40 -0.87 -19.27
C VAL A 21 21.15 0.36 -19.78
N GLU A 22 21.75 1.16 -18.90
CA GLU A 22 22.53 2.34 -19.28
C GLU A 22 23.74 2.01 -20.15
N VAL A 23 24.38 0.85 -19.95
CA VAL A 23 25.48 0.39 -20.81
C VAL A 23 24.96 0.10 -22.23
N LEU A 24 23.83 -0.59 -22.34
CA LEU A 24 23.20 -0.88 -23.64
C LEU A 24 22.67 0.40 -24.31
N ASP A 25 22.14 1.35 -23.54
CA ASP A 25 21.68 2.65 -24.06
C ASP A 25 22.83 3.45 -24.68
N LYS A 26 24.03 3.43 -24.07
CA LYS A 26 25.21 4.10 -24.62
C LYS A 26 25.70 3.43 -25.90
N GLU A 27 25.79 2.11 -25.92
CA GLU A 27 26.18 1.35 -27.12
C GLU A 27 25.20 1.62 -28.28
N GLU A 28 23.90 1.69 -28.00
CA GLU A 28 22.90 2.04 -29.01
C GLU A 28 23.05 3.48 -29.52
N GLN A 29 23.32 4.44 -28.63
CA GLN A 29 23.54 5.83 -29.02
C GLN A 29 24.77 5.99 -29.93
N GLU A 30 25.87 5.30 -29.61
CA GLU A 30 27.08 5.29 -30.44
C GLU A 30 26.80 4.69 -31.82
N LEU A 31 26.10 3.55 -31.89
CA LEU A 31 25.72 2.91 -33.14
C LEU A 31 24.78 3.78 -33.98
N GLN A 32 23.80 4.45 -33.35
CA GLN A 32 22.89 5.35 -34.05
C GLN A 32 23.61 6.59 -34.59
N ALA A 33 24.56 7.16 -33.83
CA ALA A 33 25.35 8.29 -34.30
C ALA A 33 26.22 7.91 -35.51
N GLU A 34 26.87 6.76 -35.45
CA GLU A 34 27.69 6.24 -36.55
C GLU A 34 26.84 5.94 -37.80
N LEU A 35 25.63 5.40 -37.61
CA LEU A 35 24.67 5.15 -38.68
C LEU A 35 24.26 6.44 -39.40
N VAL A 36 23.95 7.50 -38.65
CA VAL A 36 23.61 8.81 -39.22
C VAL A 36 24.80 9.38 -40.00
N ALA A 37 26.01 9.36 -39.42
CA ALA A 37 27.21 9.85 -40.08
C ALA A 37 27.49 9.11 -41.41
N MET A 38 27.32 7.78 -41.43
CA MET A 38 27.49 6.99 -42.65
C MET A 38 26.41 7.26 -43.70
N GLN A 39 25.17 7.52 -43.29
CA GLN A 39 24.09 7.90 -44.21
C GLN A 39 24.36 9.28 -44.84
N GLU A 40 24.89 10.23 -44.06
CA GLU A 40 25.32 11.54 -44.57
C GLU A 40 26.48 11.40 -45.57
N GLU A 41 27.51 10.61 -45.23
CA GLU A 41 28.64 10.35 -46.13
C GLU A 41 28.19 9.68 -47.44
N MET A 42 27.27 8.70 -47.36
CA MET A 42 26.69 8.05 -48.53
C MET A 42 25.91 9.04 -49.41
N THR A 43 25.16 9.95 -48.79
CA THR A 43 24.41 10.99 -49.50
C THR A 43 25.35 11.94 -50.23
N ALA A 44 26.43 12.37 -49.58
CA ALA A 44 27.47 13.20 -50.20
C ALA A 44 28.11 12.50 -51.42
N ILE A 45 28.46 11.22 -51.30
CA ILE A 45 29.03 10.44 -52.42
C ILE A 45 28.06 10.37 -53.60
N LEU A 46 26.76 10.19 -53.35
CA LEU A 46 25.75 10.16 -54.43
C LEU A 46 25.67 11.50 -55.17
N LEU A 47 25.75 12.62 -54.46
CA LEU A 47 25.77 13.96 -55.06
C LEU A 47 27.06 14.20 -55.86
N ASP A 48 28.21 13.80 -55.33
CA ASP A 48 29.50 13.98 -56.01
C ASP A 48 29.62 13.13 -57.29
N GLN A 49 28.94 11.98 -57.36
CA GLN A 49 28.90 11.14 -58.55
C GLN A 49 28.24 11.82 -59.76
N GLU A 50 27.33 12.77 -59.55
CA GLU A 50 26.59 13.43 -60.65
C GLU A 50 27.53 14.20 -61.59
N ASN A 51 28.59 14.80 -61.04
CA ASN A 51 29.54 15.65 -61.78
C ASN A 51 30.93 15.00 -61.98
N ALA A 52 31.15 13.80 -61.45
CA ALA A 52 32.44 13.12 -61.46
C ALA A 52 32.83 12.55 -62.85
N ASN A 53 34.12 12.58 -63.16
CA ASN A 53 34.69 11.89 -64.33
C ASN A 53 34.80 10.36 -64.10
N LEU A 54 35.23 9.60 -65.12
CA LEU A 54 35.25 8.13 -65.04
C LEU A 54 36.11 7.59 -63.87
N SER A 55 37.30 8.15 -63.66
CA SER A 55 38.21 7.70 -62.60
C SER A 55 37.64 8.03 -61.21
N GLU A 56 37.09 9.24 -61.05
CA GLU A 56 36.41 9.67 -59.82
C GLU A 56 35.19 8.80 -59.51
N ARG A 57 34.38 8.46 -60.52
CA ARG A 57 33.23 7.55 -60.34
C ARG A 57 33.64 6.17 -59.86
N ILE A 58 34.75 5.61 -60.36
CA ILE A 58 35.25 4.31 -59.90
C ILE A 58 35.65 4.39 -58.42
N TYR A 59 36.34 5.47 -58.03
CA TYR A 59 36.72 5.71 -56.63
C TYR A 59 35.50 5.86 -55.72
N LEU A 60 34.55 6.74 -56.08
CA LEU A 60 33.32 6.98 -55.32
C LEU A 60 32.48 5.71 -55.17
N LYS A 61 32.42 4.86 -56.20
CA LYS A 61 31.74 3.55 -56.11
C LYS A 61 32.43 2.60 -55.14
N ALA A 62 33.76 2.61 -55.08
CA ALA A 62 34.49 1.79 -54.11
C ALA A 62 34.22 2.26 -52.67
N GLN A 63 34.20 3.58 -52.43
CA GLN A 63 33.86 4.16 -51.15
C GLN A 63 32.41 3.83 -50.72
N ALA A 64 31.44 4.02 -51.62
CA ALA A 64 30.03 3.66 -51.37
C ALA A 64 29.87 2.17 -51.01
N LYS A 65 30.61 1.27 -51.67
CA LYS A 65 30.61 -0.15 -51.33
C LYS A 65 31.16 -0.41 -49.92
N GLY A 66 32.22 0.32 -49.53
CA GLY A 66 32.76 0.26 -48.17
C GLY A 66 31.75 0.72 -47.12
N ILE A 67 31.04 1.81 -47.37
CA ILE A 67 29.99 2.33 -46.48
C ILE A 67 28.85 1.33 -46.35
N ASN A 68 28.35 0.77 -47.46
CA ASN A 68 27.28 -0.24 -47.41
C ASN A 68 27.65 -1.44 -46.51
N SER A 69 28.88 -1.94 -46.63
CA SER A 69 29.35 -3.03 -45.77
C SER A 69 29.37 -2.64 -44.29
N LYS A 70 29.75 -1.40 -43.95
CA LYS A 70 29.72 -0.91 -42.57
C LYS A 70 28.29 -0.71 -42.05
N LEU A 71 27.37 -0.22 -42.88
CA LEU A 71 25.95 -0.08 -42.54
C LEU A 71 25.32 -1.44 -42.21
N GLU A 72 25.61 -2.47 -43.00
CA GLU A 72 25.15 -3.85 -42.72
C GLU A 72 25.64 -4.34 -41.35
N ILE A 73 26.91 -4.07 -41.01
CA ILE A 73 27.48 -4.41 -39.69
C ILE A 73 26.75 -3.65 -38.57
N ILE A 74 26.54 -2.34 -38.72
CA ILE A 74 25.85 -1.53 -37.71
C ILE A 74 24.42 -2.01 -37.50
N HIS A 75 23.68 -2.33 -38.58
CA HIS A 75 22.34 -2.88 -38.46
C HIS A 75 22.33 -4.23 -37.72
N SER A 76 23.26 -5.12 -38.03
CA SER A 76 23.44 -6.38 -37.29
C SER A 76 23.71 -6.14 -35.81
N MET A 77 24.59 -5.18 -35.47
CA MET A 77 24.90 -4.86 -34.08
C MET A 77 23.70 -4.26 -33.32
N LEU A 78 22.87 -3.46 -33.99
CA LEU A 78 21.63 -2.92 -33.41
C LEU A 78 20.60 -4.04 -33.13
N GLU A 79 20.49 -5.03 -34.03
CA GLU A 79 19.66 -6.21 -33.81
C GLU A 79 20.16 -7.03 -32.60
N GLU A 80 21.47 -7.33 -32.54
CA GLU A 80 22.09 -8.00 -31.40
C GLU A 80 21.86 -7.25 -30.09
N LEU A 81 21.91 -5.91 -30.11
CA LEU A 81 21.66 -5.09 -28.93
C LEU A 81 20.21 -5.24 -28.44
N ASN A 82 19.25 -5.29 -29.36
CA ASN A 82 17.86 -5.55 -29.00
C ASN A 82 17.65 -6.96 -28.41
N GLU A 83 18.37 -7.97 -28.92
CA GLU A 83 18.39 -9.30 -28.33
C GLU A 83 19.01 -9.30 -26.94
N LYS A 84 20.16 -8.63 -26.74
CA LYS A 84 20.80 -8.44 -25.42
C LYS A 84 19.85 -7.78 -24.43
N ARG A 85 19.10 -6.75 -24.83
CA ARG A 85 18.07 -6.11 -23.98
C ARG A 85 16.97 -7.09 -23.57
N SER A 86 16.51 -7.90 -24.51
CA SER A 86 15.47 -8.90 -24.24
C SER A 86 15.98 -9.99 -23.30
N ALA A 87 17.20 -10.49 -23.52
CA ALA A 87 17.87 -11.44 -22.65
C ALA A 87 18.08 -10.88 -21.23
N LEU A 88 18.49 -9.61 -21.11
CA LEU A 88 18.65 -8.94 -19.81
C LEU A 88 17.33 -8.90 -19.03
N LYS A 89 16.23 -8.50 -19.69
CA LYS A 89 14.90 -8.51 -19.06
C LYS A 89 14.52 -9.90 -18.58
N LEU A 90 14.68 -10.92 -19.43
CA LEU A 90 14.38 -12.30 -19.07
C LEU A 90 15.21 -12.81 -17.88
N ALA A 91 16.49 -12.42 -17.80
CA ALA A 91 17.36 -12.79 -16.70
C ALA A 91 16.94 -12.14 -15.36
N TYR A 92 16.44 -10.91 -15.39
CA TYR A 92 16.01 -10.19 -14.18
C TYR A 92 14.61 -10.56 -13.70
N VAL A 93 13.74 -11.13 -14.54
CA VAL A 93 12.39 -11.58 -14.14
C VAL A 93 12.40 -12.49 -12.90
N PRO A 94 13.15 -13.61 -12.84
CA PRO A 94 13.15 -14.48 -11.66
C PRO A 94 13.70 -13.78 -10.43
N VAL A 95 14.76 -12.96 -10.57
CA VAL A 95 15.34 -12.19 -9.46
C VAL A 95 14.32 -11.22 -8.89
N LEU A 96 13.62 -10.48 -9.75
CA LEU A 96 12.57 -9.55 -9.35
C LEU A 96 11.39 -10.27 -8.67
N GLN A 97 10.98 -11.44 -9.16
CA GLN A 97 9.92 -12.23 -8.51
C GLN A 97 10.31 -12.63 -7.08
N ASP A 98 11.56 -13.04 -6.87
CA ASP A 98 12.05 -13.45 -5.56
C ASP A 98 12.12 -12.27 -4.58
N VAL A 99 12.70 -11.13 -4.99
CA VAL A 99 12.77 -9.95 -4.11
C VAL A 99 11.40 -9.35 -3.83
N LEU A 100 10.49 -9.30 -4.81
CA LEU A 100 9.11 -8.86 -4.58
C LEU A 100 8.37 -9.75 -3.58
N ARG A 101 8.64 -11.07 -3.60
CA ARG A 101 8.07 -11.99 -2.61
C ARG A 101 8.62 -11.73 -1.22
N LYS A 102 9.91 -11.44 -1.08
CA LYS A 102 10.55 -11.07 0.19
C LYS A 102 9.99 -9.74 0.71
N ASP A 103 9.95 -8.73 -0.14
CA ASP A 103 9.38 -7.41 0.17
C ASP A 103 7.92 -7.52 0.61
N ARG A 104 7.09 -8.32 -0.07
CA ARG A 104 5.71 -8.57 0.35
C ARG A 104 5.61 -9.18 1.75
N SER A 105 6.58 -9.98 2.20
CA SER A 105 6.55 -10.56 3.54
C SER A 105 6.64 -9.51 4.65
N SER A 106 7.26 -8.36 4.39
CA SER A 106 7.30 -7.21 5.32
C SER A 106 5.91 -6.62 5.58
N ALA A 107 4.95 -6.79 4.66
CA ALA A 107 3.58 -6.33 4.86
C ALA A 107 2.90 -7.03 6.05
N ASN A 108 3.34 -8.24 6.40
CA ASN A 108 2.83 -8.97 7.56
C ASN A 108 3.21 -8.30 8.89
N GLU A 109 4.18 -7.38 8.92
CA GLU A 109 4.47 -6.56 10.11
C GLU A 109 3.31 -5.62 10.45
N TYR A 110 2.46 -5.28 9.46
CA TYR A 110 1.32 -4.40 9.63
C TYR A 110 0.04 -5.20 9.84
N ASP A 111 -0.10 -5.80 11.03
CA ASP A 111 -1.33 -6.52 11.40
C ASP A 111 -2.47 -5.55 11.72
N VAL A 112 -3.23 -5.18 10.69
CA VAL A 112 -4.42 -4.33 10.82
C VAL A 112 -5.52 -5.04 11.63
N THR A 113 -5.52 -6.37 11.70
CA THR A 113 -6.48 -7.12 12.51
C THR A 113 -6.26 -6.85 14.00
N GLU A 114 -5.00 -6.91 14.46
CA GLU A 114 -4.65 -6.58 15.84
C GLU A 114 -4.98 -5.12 16.17
N LEU A 115 -4.77 -4.19 15.21
CA LEU A 115 -5.17 -2.79 15.37
C LEU A 115 -6.67 -2.62 15.58
N VAL A 116 -7.50 -3.34 14.81
CA VAL A 116 -8.96 -3.34 14.97
C VAL A 116 -9.38 -3.97 16.31
N ILE A 117 -8.75 -5.08 16.70
CA ILE A 117 -9.00 -5.75 18.00
C ILE A 117 -8.71 -4.79 19.15
N ARG A 118 -7.55 -4.11 19.12
CA ARG A 118 -7.17 -3.14 20.16
C ARG A 118 -8.17 -2.02 20.31
N HIS A 119 -8.53 -1.33 19.22
CA HIS A 119 -9.45 -0.21 19.33
C HIS A 119 -10.88 -0.63 19.71
N ARG A 120 -11.33 -1.82 19.31
CA ARG A 120 -12.60 -2.39 19.81
C ARG A 120 -12.54 -2.67 21.30
N TYR A 121 -11.41 -3.20 21.79
CA TYR A 121 -11.21 -3.46 23.22
C TYR A 121 -11.21 -2.16 24.03
N GLU A 122 -10.44 -1.15 23.59
CA GLU A 122 -10.36 0.17 24.23
C GLU A 122 -11.74 0.82 24.32
N LEU A 123 -12.47 0.90 23.20
CA LEU A 123 -13.80 1.49 23.14
C LEU A 123 -14.78 0.81 24.12
N LEU A 124 -14.87 -0.53 24.10
CA LEU A 124 -15.78 -1.25 24.98
C LEU A 124 -15.37 -1.11 26.45
N THR A 125 -14.07 -1.02 26.74
CA THR A 125 -13.55 -0.81 28.09
C THR A 125 -13.90 0.57 28.62
N GLU A 126 -13.76 1.62 27.80
CA GLU A 126 -14.15 2.98 28.17
C GLU A 126 -15.66 3.07 28.44
N VAL A 127 -16.49 2.52 27.55
CA VAL A 127 -17.95 2.51 27.72
C VAL A 127 -18.36 1.72 28.96
N ALA A 128 -17.73 0.56 29.22
CA ALA A 128 -17.94 -0.22 30.43
C ALA A 128 -17.51 0.54 31.69
N GLY A 129 -16.45 1.33 31.63
CA GLY A 129 -16.03 2.22 32.72
C GLY A 129 -17.13 3.23 33.07
N VAL A 130 -17.70 3.91 32.08
CA VAL A 130 -18.81 4.85 32.29
C VAL A 130 -20.04 4.14 32.84
N GLY A 131 -20.43 2.99 32.28
CA GLY A 131 -21.56 2.19 32.77
C GLY A 131 -21.41 1.79 34.25
N LYS A 132 -20.20 1.37 34.67
CA LYS A 132 -19.91 1.06 36.08
C LYS A 132 -20.06 2.27 36.98
N GLN A 133 -19.61 3.45 36.56
CA GLN A 133 -19.75 4.67 37.35
C GLN A 133 -21.22 5.05 37.56
N PHE A 134 -22.06 4.91 36.52
CA PHE A 134 -23.51 5.12 36.62
C PHE A 134 -24.13 4.14 37.64
N GLN A 135 -23.77 2.85 37.57
CA GLN A 135 -24.25 1.85 38.53
C GLN A 135 -23.80 2.16 39.95
N GLN A 136 -22.54 2.53 40.16
CA GLN A 136 -22.01 2.88 41.47
C GLN A 136 -22.77 4.06 42.07
N GLN A 137 -23.02 5.11 41.29
CA GLN A 137 -23.80 6.27 41.74
C GLN A 137 -25.25 5.92 42.04
N TYR A 138 -25.90 5.11 41.18
CA TYR A 138 -27.26 4.64 41.41
C TYR A 138 -27.37 3.83 42.71
N HIS A 139 -26.49 2.85 42.92
CA HIS A 139 -26.49 2.01 44.11
C HIS A 139 -26.12 2.77 45.40
N ALA A 140 -25.42 3.90 45.29
CA ALA A 140 -25.07 4.73 46.44
C ALA A 140 -26.26 5.53 47.01
N ILE A 141 -27.31 5.77 46.21
CA ILE A 141 -28.51 6.53 46.62
C ILE A 141 -29.77 5.66 46.66
N ALA A 142 -29.73 4.48 46.05
CA ALA A 142 -30.87 3.59 45.94
C ALA A 142 -31.44 3.17 47.31
N PRO A 143 -30.64 2.80 48.32
CA PRO A 143 -31.17 2.42 49.63
C PRO A 143 -32.03 3.52 50.27
N GLU A 144 -31.53 4.76 50.27
CA GLU A 144 -32.23 5.91 50.85
C GLU A 144 -33.48 6.28 50.05
N ILE A 145 -33.44 6.16 48.72
CA ILE A 145 -34.61 6.38 47.88
C ILE A 145 -35.66 5.30 48.11
N TYR A 146 -35.27 4.03 48.18
CA TYR A 146 -36.19 2.92 48.42
C TYR A 146 -36.80 2.97 49.82
N GLU A 147 -36.06 3.40 50.85
CA GLU A 147 -36.62 3.64 52.18
C GLU A 147 -37.83 4.59 52.14
N VAL A 148 -37.73 5.68 51.38
CA VAL A 148 -38.83 6.64 51.19
C VAL A 148 -39.94 6.07 50.30
N PHE A 149 -39.56 5.44 49.19
CA PHE A 149 -40.53 4.97 48.19
C PHE A 149 -41.33 3.77 48.67
N GLU A 150 -40.81 2.99 49.61
CA GLU A 150 -41.47 1.81 50.16
C GLU A 150 -42.40 2.11 51.35
N ASP A 151 -42.39 3.34 51.90
CA ASP A 151 -43.31 3.76 52.96
C ASP A 151 -44.77 3.65 52.52
N THR A 152 -45.61 3.09 53.40
CA THR A 152 -47.00 2.77 53.08
C THR A 152 -47.83 4.03 52.82
N LYS A 153 -47.62 5.12 53.58
CA LYS A 153 -48.36 6.38 53.38
C LYS A 153 -47.91 7.08 52.11
N VAL A 154 -46.61 7.04 51.82
CA VAL A 154 -46.06 7.61 50.57
C VAL A 154 -46.62 6.88 49.35
N LYS A 155 -46.72 5.55 49.38
CA LYS A 155 -47.34 4.74 48.30
C LYS A 155 -48.83 5.02 48.11
N GLU A 156 -49.57 5.24 49.19
CA GLU A 156 -51.00 5.59 49.13
C GLU A 156 -51.23 6.96 48.47
N GLU A 157 -50.39 7.94 48.76
CA GLU A 157 -50.49 9.30 48.21
C GLU A 157 -49.89 9.41 46.79
N PHE A 158 -48.81 8.66 46.51
CA PHE A 158 -48.07 8.69 45.25
C PHE A 158 -47.90 7.28 44.64
N PRO A 159 -48.98 6.63 44.14
CA PRO A 159 -48.94 5.22 43.72
C PRO A 159 -48.09 4.91 42.48
N ARG A 160 -47.61 5.94 41.75
CA ARG A 160 -46.75 5.78 40.55
C ARG A 160 -45.27 5.95 40.84
N LEU A 161 -44.89 6.24 42.09
CA LEU A 161 -43.53 6.56 42.49
C LEU A 161 -42.57 5.38 42.25
N GLU A 162 -43.05 4.14 42.36
CA GLU A 162 -42.25 2.94 42.08
C GLU A 162 -41.69 2.90 40.63
N HIS A 163 -42.37 3.54 39.67
CA HIS A 163 -41.93 3.59 38.27
C HIS A 163 -40.94 4.73 37.97
N SER A 164 -40.73 5.67 38.91
CA SER A 164 -39.88 6.85 38.69
C SER A 164 -38.41 6.61 39.00
N PHE A 165 -38.07 5.50 39.66
CA PHE A 165 -36.69 5.16 40.01
C PHE A 165 -36.36 3.70 39.68
N ASN A 166 -35.85 3.48 38.47
CA ASN A 166 -35.37 2.17 38.01
C ASN A 166 -33.98 2.31 37.39
N GLN A 167 -33.07 1.40 37.74
CA GLN A 167 -31.71 1.31 37.21
C GLN A 167 -31.62 1.43 35.68
N GLU A 168 -32.57 0.87 34.92
CA GLU A 168 -32.56 0.94 33.45
C GLU A 168 -32.68 2.36 32.89
N GLN A 169 -33.21 3.30 33.67
CA GLN A 169 -33.32 4.72 33.33
C GLN A 169 -32.00 5.48 33.59
N TYR A 170 -31.10 4.90 34.38
CA TYR A 170 -29.83 5.51 34.81
C TYR A 170 -28.64 4.75 34.23
N GLN A 171 -28.59 4.69 32.90
CA GLN A 171 -27.46 4.17 32.14
C GLN A 171 -27.05 5.16 31.04
N PRO A 172 -25.80 5.09 30.54
CA PRO A 172 -25.36 5.92 29.43
C PRO A 172 -26.29 5.77 28.22
N HIS A 173 -26.70 6.91 27.64
CA HIS A 173 -27.52 6.89 26.45
C HIS A 173 -26.73 6.33 25.26
N PHE A 174 -27.31 5.34 24.60
CA PHE A 174 -26.78 4.78 23.38
C PHE A 174 -27.91 4.48 22.40
N SER A 175 -27.73 4.93 21.16
CA SER A 175 -28.64 4.61 20.06
C SER A 175 -27.87 3.94 18.93
N TRP A 176 -28.45 2.88 18.36
CA TRP A 176 -27.83 2.13 17.29
C TRP A 176 -28.32 2.64 15.94
N PHE A 177 -27.46 3.33 15.19
CA PHE A 177 -27.75 3.76 13.83
C PHE A 177 -26.59 3.39 12.91
N GLY A 178 -26.81 2.43 12.00
CA GLY A 178 -25.87 2.08 10.93
C GLY A 178 -25.08 0.77 11.13
N ALA A 179 -24.20 0.50 10.17
CA ALA A 179 -23.24 -0.59 10.21
C ALA A 179 -22.05 -0.21 11.10
N SER A 180 -21.63 -1.13 11.99
CA SER A 180 -20.52 -0.92 12.91
C SER A 180 -19.64 -2.16 12.95
N ILE A 181 -18.36 -1.94 13.28
CA ILE A 181 -17.36 -2.99 13.49
C ILE A 181 -17.57 -3.71 14.83
N VAL A 182 -18.30 -3.08 15.76
CA VAL A 182 -18.65 -3.64 17.06
C VAL A 182 -20.06 -4.20 17.01
N SER A 183 -20.35 -5.25 17.78
CA SER A 183 -21.72 -5.79 17.86
C SER A 183 -22.61 -4.86 18.68
N LYS A 184 -23.86 -4.70 18.25
CA LYS A 184 -24.91 -4.00 19.00
C LYS A 184 -25.00 -4.50 20.45
N ASN A 185 -25.00 -5.82 20.64
CA ASN A 185 -25.15 -6.42 21.96
C ASN A 185 -23.96 -6.15 22.87
N GLU A 186 -22.74 -6.08 22.31
CA GLU A 186 -21.54 -5.77 23.08
C GLU A 186 -21.56 -4.34 23.59
N MET A 187 -22.01 -3.39 22.75
CA MET A 187 -22.19 -2.00 23.15
C MET A 187 -23.24 -1.85 24.24
N PHE A 188 -24.41 -2.51 24.12
CA PHE A 188 -25.43 -2.48 25.19
C PHE A 188 -24.98 -3.18 26.48
N SER A 189 -24.15 -4.21 26.38
CA SER A 189 -23.55 -4.84 27.56
C SER A 189 -22.56 -3.89 28.24
N ALA A 190 -21.73 -3.20 27.46
CA ALA A 190 -20.78 -2.21 27.95
C ALA A 190 -21.48 -1.01 28.59
N THR A 191 -22.60 -0.51 28.06
CA THR A 191 -23.36 0.57 28.75
C THR A 191 -23.87 0.16 30.13
N ARG A 192 -24.05 -1.15 30.36
CA ARG A 192 -24.38 -1.72 31.68
C ARG A 192 -23.15 -2.06 32.52
N GLY A 193 -21.97 -1.57 32.15
CA GLY A 193 -20.74 -1.78 32.89
C GLY A 193 -20.05 -3.13 32.65
N ASN A 194 -20.52 -3.94 31.71
CA ASN A 194 -20.01 -5.29 31.48
C ASN A 194 -19.14 -5.37 30.22
N LEU A 195 -17.98 -5.99 30.34
CA LEU A 195 -17.16 -6.34 29.19
C LEU A 195 -17.59 -7.72 28.65
N PRO A 196 -17.75 -7.89 27.32
CA PRO A 196 -18.08 -9.20 26.73
C PRO A 196 -16.99 -10.25 26.99
N ASP A 197 -17.37 -11.47 27.36
CA ASP A 197 -16.44 -12.54 27.75
C ASP A 197 -15.50 -13.01 26.62
N HIS A 198 -15.94 -12.90 25.36
CA HIS A 198 -15.14 -13.28 24.19
C HIS A 198 -14.25 -12.15 23.68
N LEU A 199 -14.25 -10.98 24.34
CA LEU A 199 -13.41 -9.85 23.96
C LEU A 199 -11.95 -10.15 24.30
N LYS A 200 -11.16 -10.44 23.26
CA LYS A 200 -9.72 -10.67 23.43
C LYS A 200 -9.04 -9.38 23.84
N GLN A 201 -8.27 -9.43 24.92
CA GLN A 201 -7.30 -8.38 25.21
C GLN A 201 -6.30 -8.30 24.06
N PRO A 202 -6.01 -7.08 23.57
CA PRO A 202 -4.99 -6.89 22.56
C PRO A 202 -3.65 -7.37 23.11
N LYS A 203 -2.83 -7.95 22.24
CA LYS A 203 -1.45 -8.27 22.61
C LYS A 203 -0.74 -6.97 22.93
N GLU A 204 -0.07 -6.88 24.08
CA GLU A 204 0.80 -5.75 24.39
C GLU A 204 1.81 -5.60 23.25
N GLY A 205 1.76 -4.45 22.57
CA GLY A 205 2.68 -4.17 21.47
C GLY A 205 4.10 -4.10 21.99
N LYS A 206 5.02 -4.77 21.30
CA LYS A 206 6.42 -4.34 21.28
C LYS A 206 6.56 -3.06 20.46
#